data_AF-A0AAC9R7Y4-F1
#
_entry.id   AF-A0AAC9R7Y4-F1
#
_cell.length_a   1.000
_cell.length_b   1.000
_cell.length_c   1.000
_cell.angle_alpha   90.00
_cell.angle_beta   90.00
_cell.angle_gamma   90.00
#
_symmetry.space_group_name_H-M   'P 1'
#
loop_
_entity.id
_entity.type
_entity.pdbx_description
1 polymer ?
#
loop_
_entity_poly.entity_id
_entity_poly.type
_entity_poly.pdbx_seq_one_letter_code
_entity_poly.pdbx_strand_id
1 'polypeptide(L)' 'MENQTITKNDLMAMGYKQGTAVKVIHQSKEILVSQGFTFYNNKRLGRVPKSTVSKVLGVDI' A
#
# COMPACT_ATOMS: atom_id res chain seq x y z
N MET A 1 0.05 19.44 -4.18
CA MET A 1 -0.70 18.59 -3.23
C MET A 1 -0.02 17.24 -3.18
N GLU A 2 0.56 16.88 -2.04
CA GLU A 2 1.16 15.56 -1.88
C GLU A 2 0.07 14.49 -1.93
N ASN A 3 0.26 13.52 -2.81
CA ASN A 3 -0.63 12.37 -2.91
C ASN A 3 -0.30 11.44 -1.72
N GLN A 4 -1.11 11.49 -0.66
CA GLN A 4 -0.90 10.73 0.60
C GLN A 4 -1.10 9.21 0.47
N THR A 5 -1.33 8.75 -0.75
CA THR A 5 -1.72 7.37 -1.07
C THR A 5 -0.88 6.85 -2.21
N ILE A 6 -0.71 5.55 -2.24
CA ILE A 6 0.14 4.85 -3.19
C ILE A 6 -0.59 3.63 -3.74
N THR A 7 -0.28 3.31 -4.99
CA THR A 7 -0.78 2.15 -5.72
C THR A 7 0.38 1.22 -6.07
N LYS A 8 0.06 0.00 -6.55
CA LYS A 8 1.09 -0.92 -7.05
C LYS A 8 1.93 -0.31 -8.18
N ASN A 9 1.35 0.57 -9.00
CA ASN A 9 2.04 1.18 -10.14
C ASN A 9 3.07 2.20 -9.66
N ASP A 10 2.75 2.95 -8.61
CA ASP A 10 3.70 3.89 -7.99
C ASP A 10 4.89 3.14 -7.37
N LEU A 11 4.63 2.01 -6.71
CA LEU A 11 5.69 1.12 -6.22
C LEU A 11 6.54 0.57 -7.38
N MET A 12 5.92 0.22 -8.51
CA MET A 12 6.67 -0.21 -9.69
C MET A 12 7.52 0.92 -10.27
N ALA A 13 7.03 2.16 -10.26
CA ALA A 13 7.79 3.34 -10.69
C ALA A 13 8.98 3.64 -9.76
N MET A 14 8.89 3.26 -8.48
CA MET A 14 10.01 3.30 -7.52
C MET A 14 11.05 2.19 -7.74
N GLY A 15 10.83 1.26 -8.67
CA GLY A 15 11.75 0.17 -9.00
C GLY A 15 11.41 -1.18 -8.38
N TYR A 16 10.28 -1.30 -7.67
CA TYR A 16 9.83 -2.60 -7.17
C TYR A 16 9.28 -3.48 -8.30
N LYS A 17 9.63 -4.77 -8.30
CA LYS A 17 9.01 -5.75 -9.20
C LYS A 17 7.50 -5.81 -8.95
N GLN A 18 6.72 -6.04 -10.01
CA GLN A 18 5.27 -6.13 -9.94
C GLN A 18 4.76 -7.06 -8.83
N GLY A 19 5.37 -8.25 -8.67
CA GLY A 19 5.00 -9.18 -7.61
C GLY A 19 5.23 -8.62 -6.21
N THR A 20 6.34 -7.91 -5.99
CA THR A 20 6.65 -7.24 -4.72
C THR A 20 5.67 -6.09 -4.47
N ALA A 21 5.42 -5.25 -5.48
CA ALA A 21 4.48 -4.14 -5.37
C ALA A 21 3.07 -4.62 -4.98
N VAL A 22 2.57 -5.70 -5.60
CA VAL A 22 1.26 -6.29 -5.26
C VAL A 22 1.25 -6.83 -3.83
N LYS A 23 2.31 -7.54 -3.41
CA LYS A 23 2.43 -8.06 -2.03
C LYS A 23 2.40 -6.94 -0.99
N VAL A 24 3.14 -5.86 -1.23
CA VAL A 24 3.20 -4.69 -0.33
C VAL A 24 1.82 -4.04 -0.18
N ILE A 25 1.09 -3.87 -1.29
CA ILE A 25 -0.28 -3.34 -1.24
C ILE A 25 -1.22 -4.27 -0.46
N HIS A 26 -1.13 -5.59 -0.65
CA HIS A 26 -1.93 -6.56 0.09
C HIS A 26 -1.62 -6.51 1.59
N GLN A 27 -0.36 -6.58 1.99
CA GLN A 27 0.05 -6.49 3.39
C GLN A 27 -0.40 -5.17 4.03
N SER A 28 -0.29 -4.07 3.29
CA SER A 28 -0.74 -2.76 3.78
C SER A 28 -2.26 -2.73 4.03
N LYS A 29 -3.06 -3.37 3.16
CA LYS A 29 -4.50 -3.52 3.40
C LYS A 29 -4.80 -4.38 4.61
N GLU A 30 -4.12 -5.51 4.77
CA GLU A 30 -4.31 -6.41 5.90
C GLU A 30 -4.04 -5.69 7.23
N ILE A 31 -2.97 -4.90 7.29
CA ILE A 31 -2.65 -4.05 8.45
C ILE A 31 -3.77 -3.04 8.73
N LEU A 32 -4.29 -2.37 7.70
CA LEU A 32 -5.37 -1.39 7.85
C LEU A 32 -6.68 -2.06 8.32
N VAL A 33 -7.00 -3.23 7.77
CA VAL A 33 -8.17 -4.01 8.20
C VAL A 33 -8.00 -4.46 9.66
N SER A 34 -6.80 -4.91 10.04
CA SER A 34 -6.48 -5.27 11.43
C SER A 34 -6.55 -4.08 12.39
N GLN A 35 -6.33 -2.86 11.91
CA GLN A 35 -6.50 -1.62 12.69
C GLN A 35 -7.96 -1.16 12.79
N GLY A 36 -8.91 -1.90 12.19
CA GLY A 36 -10.35 -1.59 12.20
C GLY A 36 -10.85 -0.85 10.95
N PHE A 37 -9.99 -0.55 9.97
CA PHE A 37 -10.38 0.11 8.73
C PHE A 37 -10.93 -0.90 7.71
N THR A 38 -12.19 -1.31 7.89
CA THR A 38 -12.89 -2.27 7.02
C THR A 38 -12.98 -1.82 5.55
N PHE A 39 -12.84 -0.51 5.28
CA PHE A 39 -12.77 0.07 3.94
C PHE A 39 -11.74 -0.63 3.03
N TYR A 40 -10.59 -1.05 3.60
CA TYR A 40 -9.49 -1.66 2.85
C TYR A 40 -9.68 -3.15 2.57
N ASN A 41 -10.73 -3.77 3.10
CA ASN A 41 -11.09 -5.16 2.81
C ASN A 41 -11.63 -5.36 1.37
N ASN A 42 -11.82 -4.27 0.62
CA ASN A 42 -12.29 -4.35 -0.76
C ASN A 42 -11.20 -4.86 -1.71
N LYS A 43 -11.49 -5.98 -2.39
CA LYS A 43 -10.61 -6.60 -3.40
C LYS A 43 -10.31 -5.68 -4.60
N ARG A 44 -11.25 -4.79 -4.96
CA ARG A 44 -11.10 -3.85 -6.10
C ARG A 44 -10.31 -2.58 -5.76
N LEU A 45 -10.06 -2.30 -4.49
CA LEU A 45 -9.36 -1.10 -4.07
C LEU A 45 -7.85 -1.24 -4.30
N GLY A 46 -7.27 -0.60 -5.31
CA GLY A 46 -5.83 -0.73 -5.60
C GLY A 46 -4.91 0.24 -4.84
N ARG A 47 -5.44 0.94 -3.83
CA ARG A 47 -4.84 2.17 -3.27
C ARG A 47 -4.82 2.11 -1.74
N VAL A 48 -3.69 2.46 -1.15
CA VAL A 48 -3.46 2.47 0.31
C VAL A 48 -2.70 3.74 0.72
N PRO A 49 -2.75 4.16 1.99
CA PRO A 49 -1.96 5.29 2.47
C PRO A 49 -0.45 5.01 2.42
N LYS A 50 0.34 6.02 2.06
CA LYS A 50 1.81 5.95 2.08
C LYS A 50 2.36 5.64 3.45
N SER A 51 1.73 6.15 4.51
CA SER A 51 2.13 5.90 5.90
C SER A 51 2.12 4.41 6.25
N THR A 52 1.12 3.65 5.78
CA THR A 52 1.07 2.20 6.00
C THR A 52 2.13 1.48 5.18
N VAL A 53 2.34 1.90 3.93
CA VAL A 53 3.37 1.30 3.07
C VAL A 53 4.78 1.56 3.61
N SER A 54 5.03 2.75 4.16
CA SER A 54 6.30 3.11 4.81
C SER A 54 6.57 2.19 5.99
N LYS A 55 5.53 1.88 6.79
CA LYS A 55 5.62 0.89 7.89
C LYS A 55 5.91 -0.54 7.39
N VAL A 56 5.33 -0.95 6.26
CA VAL A 56 5.56 -2.29 5.67
C VAL A 56 6.98 -2.41 5.10
N LEU A 57 7.46 -1.37 4.43
CA LEU A 57 8.77 -1.38 3.77
C LEU A 57 9.92 -1.00 4.71
N GLY A 58 9.64 -0.38 5.86
CA GLY A 58 10.65 0.11 6.79
C GLY A 58 11.45 1.31 6.27
N VAL A 59 10.88 2.05 5.31
CA VAL A 59 11.50 3.21 4.65
C VAL A 59 10.45 4.32 4.52
N ASP A 60 10.88 5.58 4.64
CA ASP A 60 9.99 6.74 4.48
C ASP A 60 9.80 7.09 2.98
N ILE A 61 8.54 7.29 2.56
CA ILE A 61 8.11 7.42 1.14
C ILE A 61 6.95 8.40 0.95
#